data_AF-A0A5E4IKW4-F1
#
_entry.id   AF-A0A5E4IKW4-F1
#
_cell.length_a   1.000
_cell.length_b   1.000
_cell.length_c   1.000
_cell.angle_alpha   90.00
_cell.angle_beta   90.00
_cell.angle_gamma   90.00
#
_symmetry.space_group_name_H-M   'P 1'
#
loop_
_entity.id
_entity.type
_entity.pdbx_description
1 polymer ?
#
loop_
_entity_poly.entity_id
_entity_poly.type
_entity_poly.pdbx_seq_one_letter_code
_entity_poly.pdbx_strand_id
1 'polypeptide(L)'
;MKRSEAASFFKVFLPSIIILFVALSTLFIRTPQRITVNSSMLLAALLYHWRMNDSLPLLDYPTFADEFMVVTYIVLFMLLLSSVVFTYYWEPKNKEKTDLVYRFALIVIPVIALGLYFVLFYSLVHRN
;
A
#
# COMPACT_ATOMS: atom_id res chain seq x y z
N MET A 1 10.60 0.74 -33.18
CA MET A 1 9.51 0.07 -32.43
C MET A 1 8.83 1.09 -31.53
N LYS A 2 7.58 1.48 -31.79
CA LYS A 2 6.78 2.30 -30.85
C LYS A 2 6.57 1.45 -29.59
N ARG A 3 7.22 1.81 -28.49
CA ARG A 3 6.92 1.25 -27.17
C ARG A 3 5.47 1.65 -26.88
N SER A 4 4.55 0.68 -26.83
CA SER A 4 3.16 0.94 -26.47
C SER A 4 3.16 1.63 -25.10
N GLU A 5 2.59 2.83 -25.03
CA GLU A 5 2.51 3.63 -23.80
C GLU A 5 1.80 2.82 -22.70
N ALA A 6 0.77 2.04 -23.07
CA ALA A 6 0.11 1.09 -22.19
C ALA A 6 1.08 0.04 -21.64
N ALA A 7 1.93 -0.58 -22.47
CA ALA A 7 2.90 -1.57 -21.99
C ALA A 7 3.93 -0.98 -21.02
N SER A 8 4.28 0.30 -21.18
CA SER A 8 5.16 1.00 -20.25
C SER A 8 4.46 1.34 -18.93
N PHE A 9 3.19 1.77 -19.00
CA PHE A 9 2.34 2.02 -17.84
C PHE A 9 2.12 0.74 -17.01
N PHE A 10 1.74 -0.37 -17.65
CA PHE A 10 1.53 -1.64 -16.95
C PHE A 10 2.79 -2.13 -16.24
N LYS A 11 3.98 -1.96 -16.82
CA LYS A 11 5.23 -2.38 -16.15
C LYS A 11 5.55 -1.58 -14.88
N VAL A 12 5.07 -0.35 -14.79
CA VAL A 12 5.31 0.58 -13.67
C VAL A 12 4.26 0.43 -12.57
N PHE A 13 2.98 0.31 -12.93
CA PHE A 13 1.91 0.31 -11.93
C PHE A 13 1.46 -1.07 -11.49
N LEU A 14 1.54 -2.08 -12.36
CA LEU A 14 1.03 -3.42 -12.07
C LEU A 14 1.69 -4.05 -10.83
N PRO A 15 3.03 -3.99 -10.65
CA PRO A 15 3.67 -4.59 -9.47
C PRO A 15 3.18 -3.96 -8.16
N SER A 16 3.10 -2.62 -8.11
CA SER A 16 2.63 -1.89 -6.93
C SER A 16 1.16 -2.17 -6.62
N ILE A 17 0.32 -2.29 -7.65
CA ILE A 17 -1.09 -2.68 -7.49
C ILE A 17 -1.20 -4.09 -6.90
N ILE A 18 -0.42 -5.05 -7.40
CA ILE A 18 -0.41 -6.42 -6.87
C ILE A 18 0.04 -6.43 -5.41
N ILE A 19 1.11 -5.72 -5.06
CA ILE A 19 1.59 -5.59 -3.68
C ILE A 19 0.49 -5.03 -2.77
N LEU A 20 -0.18 -3.97 -3.21
CA LEU A 20 -1.27 -3.35 -2.46
C LEU A 20 -2.45 -4.32 -2.26
N PHE A 21 -2.86 -5.05 -3.30
CA PHE A 21 -3.94 -6.04 -3.20
C PHE A 21 -3.60 -7.15 -2.21
N VAL A 22 -2.38 -7.71 -2.29
CA VAL A 22 -1.92 -8.74 -1.35
C VAL A 22 -1.93 -8.19 0.07
N ALA A 23 -1.42 -6.99 0.29
CA ALA A 23 -1.39 -6.37 1.62
C ALA A 23 -2.81 -6.10 2.16
N LEU A 24 -3.73 -5.59 1.33
CA LEU A 24 -5.13 -5.36 1.73
C LEU A 24 -5.86 -6.67 2.05
N SER A 25 -5.54 -7.77 1.35
CA SER A 25 -6.13 -9.08 1.65
C SER A 25 -5.83 -9.56 3.08
N THR A 26 -4.75 -9.08 3.70
CA THR A 26 -4.40 -9.42 5.08
C THR A 26 -5.40 -8.91 6.10
N LEU A 27 -6.24 -7.93 5.76
CA LEU A 27 -7.34 -7.47 6.62
C LEU A 27 -8.37 -8.56 6.88
N PHE A 28 -8.46 -9.59 6.01
CA PHE A 28 -9.34 -10.74 6.23
C PHE A 28 -8.71 -11.82 7.10
N ILE A 29 -7.40 -11.72 7.41
CA ILE A 29 -6.67 -12.67 8.24
C ILE A 29 -6.80 -12.25 9.72
N ARG A 30 -7.36 -13.13 10.55
CA ARG A 30 -7.57 -12.91 12.00
C ARG A 30 -6.48 -13.52 12.88
N THR A 31 -5.28 -13.63 12.36
CA THR A 31 -4.16 -14.25 13.07
C THR A 31 -2.90 -13.38 12.94
N PRO A 32 -1.96 -13.43 13.89
CA PRO A 32 -0.76 -12.58 13.89
C PRO A 32 0.10 -12.65 12.63
N GLN A 33 0.00 -13.71 11.82
CA GLN A 33 0.75 -13.92 10.57
C GLN A 33 0.60 -12.77 9.57
N ARG A 34 -0.48 -11.96 9.68
CA ARG A 34 -0.64 -10.71 8.92
C ARG A 34 0.52 -9.73 9.07
N ILE A 35 1.28 -9.77 10.17
CA ILE A 35 2.45 -8.91 10.37
C ILE A 35 3.55 -9.24 9.37
N THR A 36 3.85 -10.52 9.17
CA THR A 36 4.90 -11.02 8.27
C THR A 36 4.58 -10.72 6.82
N VAL A 37 3.31 -10.83 6.43
CA VAL A 37 2.86 -10.49 5.08
C VAL A 37 2.98 -8.97 4.86
N ASN A 38 2.47 -8.15 5.78
CA ASN A 38 2.50 -6.69 5.63
C ASN A 38 3.92 -6.12 5.66
N SER A 39 4.81 -6.65 6.50
CA SER A 39 6.22 -6.24 6.51
C SER A 39 6.92 -6.59 5.19
N SER A 40 6.63 -7.78 4.64
CA SER A 40 7.18 -8.22 3.35
C SER A 40 6.66 -7.38 2.19
N MET A 41 5.37 -7.03 2.20
CA MET A 41 4.77 -6.18 1.17
C MET A 41 5.33 -4.75 1.21
N LEU A 42 5.54 -4.19 2.41
CA LEU A 42 6.18 -2.88 2.54
C LEU A 42 7.61 -2.89 1.99
N LEU A 43 8.41 -3.91 2.35
CA LEU A 43 9.75 -4.07 1.81
C LEU A 43 9.75 -4.26 0.29
N ALA A 44 8.84 -5.09 -0.23
CA ALA A 44 8.69 -5.31 -1.67
C ALA A 44 8.37 -4.02 -2.42
N ALA A 45 7.49 -3.18 -1.87
CA ALA A 45 7.16 -1.88 -2.46
C ALA A 45 8.37 -0.95 -2.50
N LEU A 46 9.14 -0.87 -1.42
CA LEU A 46 10.37 -0.05 -1.34
C LEU A 46 11.43 -0.51 -2.35
N LEU A 47 11.69 -1.82 -2.41
CA LEU A 47 12.64 -2.39 -3.36
C LEU A 47 12.21 -2.17 -4.81
N TYR A 48 10.90 -2.28 -5.07
CA TYR A 48 10.34 -2.04 -6.40
C TYR A 48 10.49 -0.58 -6.83
N HIS A 49 10.14 0.38 -5.97
CA HIS A 49 10.29 1.80 -6.27
C HIS A 49 11.75 2.19 -6.46
N TRP A 50 12.65 1.67 -5.63
CA TRP A 50 14.07 1.90 -5.82
C TRP A 50 14.53 1.40 -7.20
N ARG A 51 14.15 0.18 -7.57
CA ARG A 51 14.47 -0.37 -8.89
C ARG A 51 13.87 0.45 -10.05
N MET A 52 12.69 1.04 -9.84
CA MET A 52 12.05 1.93 -10.81
C MET A 52 12.86 3.23 -10.98
N ASN A 53 13.31 3.83 -9.87
CA ASN A 53 14.10 5.07 -9.89
C ASN A 53 15.45 4.90 -10.58
N ASP A 54 16.10 3.74 -10.44
CA ASP A 54 17.34 3.43 -11.17
C ASP A 54 17.16 3.41 -12.70
N SER A 55 15.92 3.25 -13.18
CA SER A 55 15.60 3.13 -14.61
C SER A 55 15.08 4.41 -15.25
N LEU A 56 14.85 5.47 -14.45
CA LEU A 56 14.29 6.74 -14.88
C LEU A 56 15.32 7.88 -14.67
N PRO A 57 15.35 8.91 -15.55
CA PRO A 57 16.18 10.08 -15.31
C PRO A 57 15.71 10.79 -14.03
N LEU A 58 16.66 11.29 -13.24
CA LEU A 58 16.38 12.10 -12.05
C LEU A 58 15.69 13.39 -12.49
N LEU A 59 14.47 13.63 -12.00
CA LEU A 59 13.71 14.85 -12.20
C LEU A 59 13.65 15.62 -10.87
N ASP A 60 13.70 16.95 -10.92
CA ASP A 60 13.64 17.81 -9.73
C ASP A 60 12.22 17.94 -9.13
N TYR A 61 11.22 17.33 -9.78
CA TYR A 61 9.83 17.32 -9.33
C TYR A 61 9.30 15.88 -9.22
N PRO A 62 8.42 15.60 -8.24
CA PRO A 62 7.82 14.27 -8.11
C PRO A 62 6.91 13.99 -9.31
N THR A 63 7.08 12.80 -9.89
CA THR A 63 6.18 12.33 -10.95
C THR A 63 4.89 11.77 -10.34
N PHE A 64 3.85 11.62 -11.16
CA PHE A 64 2.62 10.92 -10.72
C PHE A 64 2.91 9.51 -10.17
N ALA A 65 3.91 8.81 -10.74
CA ALA A 65 4.32 7.50 -10.24
C ALA A 65 4.92 7.58 -8.83
N ASP A 66 5.70 8.62 -8.53
CA ASP A 66 6.24 8.84 -7.19
C ASP A 66 5.15 9.15 -6.18
N GLU A 67 4.20 10.02 -6.54
CA GLU A 67 3.04 10.33 -5.70
C GLU A 67 2.17 9.09 -5.43
N PHE A 68 1.96 8.24 -6.46
CA PHE A 68 1.28 6.96 -6.33
C PHE A 68 2.00 6.00 -5.37
N MET A 69 3.33 5.92 -5.46
CA MET A 69 4.13 5.08 -4.56
C MET A 69 4.08 5.59 -3.11
N VAL A 70 4.12 6.91 -2.90
CA VAL A 70 3.97 7.52 -1.56
C VAL A 70 2.62 7.17 -0.94
N VAL A 71 1.51 7.29 -1.69
CA VAL A 71 0.19 6.87 -1.23
C VAL A 71 0.19 5.38 -0.89
N THR A 72 0.81 4.54 -1.73
CA THR A 72 0.94 3.10 -1.49
C THR A 72 1.67 2.83 -0.18
N TYR A 73 2.78 3.53 0.11
CA TYR A 73 3.50 3.38 1.38
C TYR A 73 2.69 3.75 2.59
N ILE A 74 1.91 4.84 2.52
CA ILE A 74 1.04 5.24 3.62
C ILE A 74 0.04 4.12 3.93
N VAL A 75 -0.57 3.52 2.91
CA VAL A 75 -1.52 2.39 3.09
C VAL A 75 -0.82 1.15 3.64
N LEU A 76 0.32 0.75 3.08
CA LEU A 76 1.09 -0.41 3.55
C LEU A 76 1.58 -0.23 5.00
N PHE A 77 1.99 0.98 5.36
CA PHE A 77 2.41 1.32 6.72
C PHE A 77 1.24 1.23 7.71
N MET A 78 0.06 1.77 7.36
CA MET A 78 -1.15 1.62 8.18
C MET A 78 -1.53 0.14 8.38
N LEU A 79 -1.42 -0.68 7.32
CA LEU A 79 -1.65 -2.13 7.39
C LEU A 79 -0.67 -2.83 8.31
N LEU A 80 0.62 -2.48 8.24
CA LEU A 80 1.65 -3.00 9.12
C LEU A 80 1.42 -2.59 10.58
N LEU A 81 1.14 -1.31 10.83
CA LEU A 81 0.88 -0.79 12.17
C LEU A 81 -0.35 -1.48 12.79
N SER A 82 -1.42 -1.63 12.01
CA SER A 82 -2.60 -2.38 12.44
C SER A 82 -2.28 -3.85 12.75
N SER A 83 -1.39 -4.48 11.98
CA SER A 83 -0.93 -5.84 12.28
C SER A 83 -0.13 -5.93 13.57
N VAL A 84 0.75 -4.96 13.85
CA VAL A 84 1.50 -4.89 15.12
C VAL A 84 0.54 -4.76 16.30
N VAL A 85 -0.42 -3.83 16.24
CA VAL A 85 -1.40 -3.62 17.30
C VAL A 85 -2.30 -4.84 17.48
N PHE A 86 -2.71 -5.50 16.39
CA PHE A 86 -3.48 -6.74 16.45
C PHE A 86 -2.71 -7.85 17.17
N THR A 87 -1.44 -8.07 16.79
CA THR A 87 -0.58 -9.08 17.43
C THR A 87 -0.34 -8.78 18.91
N TYR A 88 -0.15 -7.52 19.27
CA TYR A 88 0.02 -7.10 20.66
C TYR A 88 -1.18 -7.48 21.55
N TYR A 89 -2.42 -7.33 21.07
CA TYR A 89 -3.61 -7.74 21.82
C TYR A 89 -3.97 -9.22 21.70
N TRP A 90 -3.41 -9.91 20.69
CA TRP A 90 -3.58 -11.34 20.51
C TRP A 90 -2.85 -12.15 21.60
N GLU A 91 -1.63 -11.77 21.96
CA GLU A 91 -0.80 -12.44 22.97
C GLU A 91 -1.49 -12.60 24.35
N PRO A 92 -2.08 -11.55 24.95
CA PRO A 92 -2.83 -11.68 26.20
C PRO A 92 -4.21 -12.35 26.04
N LYS A 93 -4.53 -12.91 24.85
CA LYS A 93 -5.84 -13.46 24.49
C LYS A 93 -7.00 -12.48 24.75
N ASN A 94 -6.73 -11.18 24.64
CA ASN A 94 -7.74 -10.14 24.84
C ASN A 94 -8.63 -10.05 23.60
N LYS A 95 -9.65 -10.91 23.56
CA LYS A 95 -10.56 -11.05 22.40
C LYS A 95 -11.29 -9.75 22.08
N GLU A 96 -11.71 -8.99 23.09
CA GLU A 96 -12.45 -7.74 22.90
C GLU A 96 -11.60 -6.69 22.18
N LYS A 97 -10.38 -6.44 22.67
CA LYS A 97 -9.47 -5.47 22.02
C LYS A 97 -9.00 -5.95 20.65
N THR A 98 -8.75 -7.26 20.50
CA THR A 98 -8.38 -7.85 19.21
C THR A 98 -9.49 -7.66 18.16
N ASP A 99 -10.74 -7.91 18.53
CA ASP A 99 -11.90 -7.72 17.65
C ASP A 99 -12.15 -6.24 17.34
N LEU A 100 -11.94 -5.34 18.31
CA LEU A 100 -12.04 -3.90 18.08
C LEU A 100 -11.02 -3.45 17.03
N VAL A 101 -9.75 -3.83 17.19
CA VAL A 101 -8.68 -3.50 16.25
C VAL A 101 -8.97 -4.09 14.87
N TYR A 102 -9.46 -5.32 14.80
CA TYR A 102 -9.85 -5.96 13.54
C TYR A 102 -10.97 -5.20 12.83
N ARG A 103 -12.09 -4.91 13.51
CA ARG A 103 -13.23 -4.21 12.93
C ARG A 103 -12.87 -2.78 12.52
N PHE A 104 -12.12 -2.09 13.37
CA PHE A 104 -11.63 -0.75 13.08
C PHE A 104 -10.74 -0.76 11.83
N ALA A 105 -9.76 -1.67 11.75
CA ALA A 105 -8.87 -1.78 10.61
C ALA A 105 -9.61 -2.10 9.30
N LEU A 106 -10.60 -2.98 9.34
CA LEU A 106 -11.38 -3.41 8.18
C LEU A 106 -12.19 -2.26 7.56
N ILE A 107 -12.57 -1.25 8.34
CA ILE A 107 -13.32 -0.08 7.85
C ILE A 107 -12.37 1.10 7.59
N VAL A 108 -11.56 1.46 8.58
CA VAL A 108 -10.76 2.69 8.53
C VAL A 108 -9.67 2.62 7.47
N ILE A 109 -8.97 1.49 7.34
CA ILE A 109 -7.85 1.39 6.38
C ILE A 109 -8.36 1.49 4.94
N PRO A 110 -9.39 0.73 4.50
CA PRO A 110 -9.93 0.89 3.15
C PRO A 110 -10.52 2.29 2.89
N VAL A 111 -11.21 2.90 3.86
CA VAL A 111 -11.77 4.25 3.70
C VAL A 111 -10.66 5.28 3.49
N ILE A 112 -9.60 5.24 4.32
CA ILE A 112 -8.46 6.15 4.15
C ILE A 112 -7.74 5.86 2.83
N ALA A 113 -7.51 4.59 2.49
CA ALA A 113 -6.86 4.23 1.23
C ALA A 113 -7.64 4.77 0.02
N LEU A 114 -8.96 4.55 -0.02
CA LEU A 114 -9.83 5.08 -1.06
C LEU A 114 -9.80 6.61 -1.10
N GLY A 115 -9.83 7.28 0.04
CA GLY A 115 -9.71 8.74 0.12
C GLY A 115 -8.38 9.26 -0.42
N LEU A 116 -7.26 8.63 -0.06
CA LEU A 116 -5.94 9.01 -0.55
C LEU A 116 -5.81 8.80 -2.06
N TYR A 117 -6.25 7.64 -2.57
CA TYR A 117 -6.24 7.40 -4.02
C TYR A 117 -7.20 8.34 -4.75
N PHE A 118 -8.37 8.65 -4.18
CA PHE A 118 -9.29 9.61 -4.77
C PHE A 118 -8.66 11.00 -4.89
N VAL A 119 -8.00 11.50 -3.83
CA VAL A 119 -7.26 12.77 -3.86
C VAL A 119 -6.14 12.74 -4.89
N LEU A 120 -5.39 11.65 -4.97
CA LEU A 120 -4.33 11.47 -5.96
C LEU A 120 -4.85 11.54 -7.40
N PHE A 121 -5.92 10.80 -7.72
CA PHE A 121 -6.53 10.82 -9.05
C PHE A 121 -7.20 12.17 -9.37
N TYR A 122 -7.81 12.81 -8.37
CA TYR A 122 -8.37 14.16 -8.53
C TYR A 122 -7.27 15.17 -8.87
N SER A 123 -6.12 15.11 -8.18
CA SER A 123 -4.95 15.94 -8.46
C SER A 123 -4.41 15.72 -9.87
N LEU A 124 -4.36 14.47 -10.34
CA LEU A 124 -3.93 14.12 -11.71
C LEU A 124 -4.83 14.77 -12.76
N VAL A 125 -6.16 14.71 -12.57
CA VAL A 125 -7.13 15.27 -13.54
C VAL A 125 -7.05 16.80 -13.61
N HIS A 126 -6.71 17.49 -12.51
CA HIS A 126 -6.58 18.95 -12.49
C HIS A 126 -5.21 19.46 -12.94
N ARG A 127 -4.19 18.59 -12.97
CA ARG A 127 -2.84 18.90 -13.46
C ARG A 127 -2.67 18.74 -14.98
N ASN A 128 -3.60 18.05 -15.65
CA ASN A 128 -3.64 17.87 -17.10
C ASN A 128 -4.63 18.82 -17.76
#